data_AF-A0A522CKA5-F1
#
_entry.id   AF-A0A522CKA5-F1
#
_cell.length_a   1.000
_cell.length_b   1.000
_cell.length_c   1.000
_cell.angle_alpha   90.00
_cell.angle_beta   90.00
_cell.angle_gamma   90.00
#
_symmetry.space_group_name_H-M   'P 1'
#
loop_
_entity.id
_entity.type
_entity.pdbx_description
1 polymer ?
#
loop_
_entity_poly.entity_id
_entity_poly.type
_entity_poly.pdbx_seq_one_letter_code
_entity_poly.pdbx_strand_id
1 'polypeptide(L)'
;MQLYCRIGRGDAHFGRSWAAYTEAAFALAPGAKVTIPIMRKKGAESMDIMGLFDTEGQKLIFCPMVEGPPDKRVACTSLYALDEDLKAGIKRTFDIPAAIRGGEITCAYEEKKLQKI
;
A
#
# COMPACT_ATOMS: atom_id res chain seq x y z
N MET A 1 11.83 11.12 -10.22
CA MET A 1 10.79 10.24 -10.79
C MET A 1 9.91 9.76 -9.64
N GLN A 2 8.60 9.85 -9.76
CA GLN A 2 7.66 9.47 -8.71
C GLN A 2 6.86 8.25 -9.18
N LEU A 3 6.59 7.30 -8.29
CA LEU A 3 5.74 6.17 -8.57
C LEU A 3 4.34 6.44 -8.03
N TYR A 4 3.35 6.47 -8.89
CA TYR A 4 1.96 6.62 -8.50
C TYR A 4 1.39 5.24 -8.21
N CYS A 5 0.68 5.10 -7.09
CA CYS A 5 0.07 3.86 -6.68
C CYS A 5 -1.37 4.06 -6.23
N ARG A 6 -2.18 3.01 -6.36
CA ARG A 6 -3.53 2.95 -5.84
C ARG A 6 -3.76 1.60 -5.18
N ILE A 7 -4.25 1.63 -3.95
CA ILE A 7 -4.81 0.46 -3.28
C ILE A 7 -6.30 0.40 -3.61
N GLY A 8 -6.70 -0.68 -4.28
CA GLY A 8 -8.02 -0.95 -4.84
C GLY A 8 -8.92 -1.71 -3.88
N ARG A 9 -9.63 -2.74 -4.37
CA ARG A 9 -10.54 -3.56 -3.54
C ARG A 9 -9.76 -4.37 -2.49
N GLY A 10 -10.37 -4.56 -1.31
CA GLY A 10 -9.89 -5.47 -0.26
C GLY A 10 -10.64 -5.25 1.05
N ASP A 11 -10.20 -5.93 2.11
CA ASP A 11 -10.62 -5.67 3.49
C ASP A 11 -9.41 -5.17 4.30
N ALA A 12 -9.65 -4.27 5.25
CA ALA A 12 -8.67 -3.80 6.21
C ALA A 12 -9.17 -4.03 7.64
N HIS A 13 -8.23 -4.11 8.57
CA HIS A 13 -8.52 -4.37 9.97
C HIS A 13 -8.73 -3.06 10.74
N PHE A 14 -10.00 -2.71 10.95
CA PHE A 14 -10.41 -1.53 11.71
C PHE A 14 -10.79 -1.95 13.13
N GLY A 15 -9.95 -1.60 14.10
CA GLY A 15 -10.17 -1.92 15.51
C GLY A 15 -10.24 -3.43 15.78
N ARG A 16 -11.46 -3.97 15.84
CA ARG A 16 -11.74 -5.38 16.13
C ARG A 16 -12.35 -6.15 14.95
N SER A 17 -12.49 -5.52 13.78
CA SER A 17 -13.18 -6.14 12.65
C SER A 17 -12.48 -5.90 11.32
N TRP A 18 -12.61 -6.87 10.43
CA TRP A 18 -12.26 -6.72 9.02
C TRP A 18 -13.44 -6.09 8.28
N ALA A 19 -13.17 -5.05 7.51
CA ALA A 19 -14.18 -4.42 6.68
C ALA A 19 -13.58 -3.86 5.39
N ALA A 20 -14.43 -3.76 4.36
CA ALA A 20 -14.05 -3.12 3.11
C ALA A 20 -13.67 -1.66 3.33
N TYR A 21 -12.64 -1.21 2.62
CA TYR A 21 -12.13 0.16 2.66
C TYR A 21 -12.37 0.90 1.33
N THR A 22 -12.19 2.22 1.34
CA THR A 22 -12.23 3.05 0.13
C THR A 22 -10.90 3.00 -0.60
N GLU A 23 -10.92 3.12 -1.92
CA GLU A 23 -9.67 3.20 -2.69
C GLU A 23 -8.77 4.34 -2.17
N ALA A 24 -7.48 4.07 -2.08
CA ALA A 24 -6.48 5.03 -1.62
C ALA A 24 -5.44 5.23 -2.71
N ALA A 25 -5.33 6.45 -3.23
CA ALA A 25 -4.30 6.85 -4.19
C ALA A 25 -3.19 7.60 -3.46
N PHE A 26 -1.94 7.32 -3.80
CA PHE A 26 -0.76 7.93 -3.20
C PHE A 26 0.40 7.85 -4.18
N ALA A 27 1.48 8.55 -3.84
CA ALA A 27 2.65 8.60 -4.69
C ALA A 27 3.91 8.45 -3.85
N LEU A 28 4.83 7.60 -4.29
CA LEU A 28 6.07 7.28 -3.61
C LEU A 28 7.25 7.86 -4.38
N ALA A 29 8.08 8.63 -3.68
CA ALA A 29 9.39 9.00 -4.18
C ALA A 29 10.42 7.91 -3.82
N PRO A 30 11.45 7.69 -4.67
CA PRO A 30 12.59 6.84 -4.34
C PRO A 30 13.16 7.11 -2.94
N GLY A 31 13.28 6.07 -2.11
CA GLY A 31 13.80 6.14 -0.74
C GLY A 31 12.90 6.83 0.27
N ALA A 32 11.72 7.35 -0.13
CA ALA A 32 10.81 8.05 0.76
C ALA A 32 9.80 7.10 1.41
N LYS A 33 9.51 7.37 2.69
CA LYS A 33 8.39 6.78 3.41
C LYS A 33 7.17 7.68 3.28
N VAL A 34 6.00 7.09 3.09
CA VAL A 34 4.71 7.80 3.03
C VAL A 34 3.71 7.11 3.94
N THR A 35 2.97 7.91 4.70
CA THR A 35 1.79 7.45 5.43
C THR A 35 0.60 7.43 4.49
N ILE A 36 -0.08 6.28 4.41
CA ILE A 36 -1.21 6.06 3.52
C ILE A 36 -2.44 5.80 4.40
N PRO A 37 -3.41 6.74 4.45
CA PRO A 37 -4.63 6.53 5.20
C PRO A 37 -5.56 5.57 4.47
N ILE A 38 -5.99 4.53 5.16
CA ILE A 38 -6.98 3.56 4.70
C ILE A 38 -8.27 3.86 5.45
N MET A 39 -9.29 4.31 4.71
CA MET A 39 -10.58 4.69 5.28
C MET A 39 -11.60 3.57 5.12
N ARG A 40 -12.36 3.27 6.16
CA ARG A 40 -13.45 2.29 6.07
C ARG A 40 -14.50 2.77 5.06
N LYS A 41 -14.98 1.88 4.18
CA LYS A 41 -15.95 2.23 3.13
C LYS A 41 -17.30 2.68 3.68
N LYS A 42 -17.69 2.15 4.84
CA LYS A 42 -18.90 2.52 5.57
C LYS A 42 -18.53 2.75 7.04
N GLY A 43 -18.57 3.99 7.49
CA GLY A 43 -18.19 4.39 8.85
C GLY A 43 -17.13 5.49 8.84
N ALA A 44 -16.70 5.91 10.04
CA ALA A 44 -15.70 6.96 10.22
C ALA A 44 -14.31 6.43 10.62
N GLU A 45 -14.16 5.11 10.74
CA GLU A 45 -12.89 4.49 11.13
C GLU A 45 -11.85 4.59 10.01
N SER A 46 -10.61 4.79 10.43
CA SER A 46 -9.44 4.82 9.56
C SER A 46 -8.28 4.11 10.23
N MET A 47 -7.30 3.71 9.44
CA MET A 47 -6.01 3.24 9.90
C MET A 47 -4.94 3.72 8.94
N ASP A 48 -3.71 3.85 9.44
CA ASP A 48 -2.57 4.21 8.61
C ASP A 48 -1.69 3.00 8.32
N ILE A 49 -1.18 2.96 7.10
CA ILE A 49 -0.06 2.08 6.73
C ILE A 49 1.10 2.93 6.24
N MET A 50 2.31 2.42 6.38
CA MET A 50 3.50 3.02 5.79
C MET A 50 3.81 2.35 4.46
N GLY A 51 4.05 3.13 3.42
CA GLY A 51 4.65 2.68 2.16
C GLY A 51 6.08 3.20 2.00
N LEU A 52 6.96 2.40 1.40
CA LEU A 52 8.34 2.77 1.06
C LEU A 52 8.66 2.25 -0.34
N PHE A 53 9.31 3.07 -1.17
CA PHE A 53 9.89 2.64 -2.43
C PHE A 53 11.41 2.50 -2.29
N ASP A 54 11.87 1.27 -2.10
CA ASP A 54 13.28 0.93 -1.98
C ASP A 54 13.89 0.67 -3.37
N THR A 55 14.80 1.56 -3.76
CA THR A 55 15.47 1.52 -5.05
C THR A 55 16.65 0.55 -5.11
N GLU A 56 17.20 0.13 -3.96
CA GLU A 56 18.33 -0.81 -3.95
C GLU A 56 17.91 -2.26 -4.21
N GLY A 57 16.61 -2.52 -4.36
CA GLY A 57 16.10 -3.84 -4.78
C GLY A 57 14.82 -3.82 -5.60
N GLN A 58 14.38 -2.66 -6.10
CA GLN A 58 13.10 -2.47 -6.79
C GLN A 58 11.91 -3.03 -6.00
N LYS A 59 11.84 -2.67 -4.71
CA LYS A 59 10.86 -3.19 -3.76
C LYS A 59 9.94 -2.09 -3.30
N LEU A 60 8.64 -2.37 -3.31
CA LEU A 60 7.65 -1.58 -2.58
C LEU A 60 7.38 -2.29 -1.27
N ILE A 61 7.65 -1.64 -0.15
CA ILE A 61 7.48 -2.21 1.18
C ILE A 61 6.29 -1.53 1.84
N PHE A 62 5.37 -2.33 2.38
CA PHE A 62 4.19 -1.84 3.09
C PHE A 62 4.10 -2.45 4.48
N CYS A 63 3.96 -1.60 5.49
CA CYS A 63 3.89 -2.00 6.90
C CYS A 63 2.65 -1.42 7.56
N PRO A 64 2.02 -2.13 8.50
CA PRO A 64 1.01 -1.52 9.36
C PRO A 64 1.67 -0.47 10.26
N MET A 65 1.00 0.67 10.48
CA MET A 65 1.43 1.59 11.53
C MET A 65 0.79 1.17 12.85
N VAL A 66 1.60 0.60 13.74
CA VAL A 66 1.16 0.15 15.06
C VAL A 66 1.98 0.81 16.14
N GLU A 67 1.31 1.26 17.20
CA GLU A 67 1.98 1.71 18.41
C GLU A 67 2.56 0.50 19.18
N GLY A 68 3.65 0.74 19.91
CA GLY A 68 4.27 -0.27 20.75
C GLY A 68 5.64 0.15 21.29
N PRO A 69 6.27 -0.72 22.11
CA PRO A 69 7.60 -0.45 22.64
C PRO A 69 8.64 -0.35 21.50
N PRO A 70 9.77 0.36 21.70
CA PRO A 70 10.79 0.60 20.67
C PRO A 70 11.31 -0.65 19.96
N ASP A 71 11.35 -1.79 20.65
CA ASP A 71 11.87 -3.05 20.11
C ASP A 71 10.79 -3.90 19.40
N LYS A 72 9.56 -3.40 19.30
CA LYS A 72 8.46 -4.10 18.63
C LYS A 72 8.77 -4.21 17.14
N ARG A 73 8.98 -5.44 16.68
CA ARG A 73 9.08 -5.75 15.26
C ARG A 73 7.68 -5.73 14.64
N VAL A 74 7.59 -5.16 13.45
CA VAL A 74 6.36 -5.08 12.67
C VAL A 74 6.52 -5.95 11.44
N ALA A 75 5.55 -6.83 11.19
CA ALA A 75 5.53 -7.65 9.99
C ALA A 75 5.05 -6.81 8.81
N CYS A 76 5.90 -6.69 7.79
CA CYS A 76 5.62 -5.94 6.56
C CYS A 76 5.47 -6.90 5.38
N THR A 77 4.89 -6.40 4.30
CA THR A 77 4.85 -7.08 3.01
C THR A 77 5.71 -6.32 2.00
N SER A 78 6.19 -7.02 0.98
CA SER A 78 6.99 -6.42 -0.09
C SER A 78 6.51 -6.89 -1.45
N LEU A 79 6.37 -5.96 -2.38
CA LEU A 79 6.16 -6.25 -3.80
C LEU A 79 7.46 -6.03 -4.55
N TYR A 80 7.83 -7.03 -5.32
CA TYR A 80 8.96 -6.98 -6.22
C TYR A 80 8.43 -6.69 -7.62
N ALA A 81 8.97 -5.66 -8.26
CA ALA A 81 8.59 -5.28 -9.63
C ALA A 81 9.80 -4.69 -10.33
N LEU A 82 10.03 -5.07 -11.59
CA LEU A 82 11.10 -4.50 -12.38
C LEU A 82 10.76 -3.06 -12.78
N ASP A 83 11.78 -2.26 -13.07
CA ASP A 83 11.56 -0.90 -13.59
C ASP A 83 10.70 -0.91 -14.88
N GLU A 84 10.86 -1.93 -15.71
CA GLU A 84 10.03 -2.17 -16.90
C GLU A 84 8.57 -2.47 -16.55
N ASP A 85 8.33 -3.25 -15.49
CA ASP A 85 6.98 -3.52 -15.00
C ASP A 85 6.31 -2.22 -14.53
N LEU A 86 7.04 -1.35 -13.82
CA LEU A 86 6.55 -0.06 -13.34
C LEU A 86 6.34 0.96 -14.47
N LYS A 87 7.12 0.87 -15.55
CA LYS A 87 6.89 1.63 -16.79
C LYS A 87 5.63 1.17 -17.52
N ALA A 88 5.39 -0.13 -17.61
CA ALA A 88 4.16 -0.68 -18.20
C ALA A 88 2.93 -0.41 -17.31
N GLY A 89 3.12 -0.42 -16.00
CA GLY A 89 2.08 -0.38 -14.98
C GLY A 89 1.77 -1.80 -14.49
N ILE A 90 1.79 -2.00 -13.18
CA ILE A 90 1.49 -3.29 -12.54
C ILE A 90 0.16 -3.27 -11.83
N LYS A 91 -0.50 -4.43 -11.79
CA LYS A 91 -1.56 -4.76 -10.84
C LYS A 91 -1.21 -6.06 -10.11
N ARG A 92 -1.32 -6.07 -8.79
CA ARG A 92 -1.03 -7.23 -7.94
C ARG A 92 -2.07 -7.35 -6.83
N THR A 93 -2.25 -8.56 -6.33
CA THR A 93 -2.85 -8.78 -5.01
C THR A 93 -1.77 -8.62 -3.94
N PHE A 94 -2.13 -8.07 -2.78
CA PHE A 94 -1.22 -7.92 -1.66
C PHE A 94 -1.96 -8.02 -0.33
N ASP A 95 -1.27 -8.57 0.66
CA ASP A 95 -1.73 -8.68 2.04
C ASP A 95 -0.69 -7.98 2.92
N ILE A 96 -1.15 -7.11 3.81
CA ILE A 96 -0.32 -6.54 4.88
C ILE A 96 -0.71 -7.26 6.17
N PRO A 97 0.20 -7.99 6.82
CA PRO A 97 -0.09 -8.70 8.07
C PRO A 97 -0.80 -7.80 9.09
N ALA A 98 -1.92 -8.30 9.61
CA ALA A 98 -2.77 -7.62 10.59
C ALA A 98 -3.34 -6.23 10.17
N ALA A 99 -3.27 -5.87 8.88
CA ALA A 99 -3.76 -4.59 8.38
C ALA A 99 -4.64 -4.69 7.14
N ILE A 100 -4.20 -5.40 6.09
CA ILE A 100 -4.94 -5.52 4.82
C ILE A 100 -4.94 -6.99 4.40
N ARG A 101 -6.09 -7.45 3.92
CA ARG A 101 -6.23 -8.78 3.30
C ARG A 101 -6.98 -8.72 1.98
N GLY A 102 -6.54 -9.54 1.02
CA GLY A 102 -7.12 -9.61 -0.32
C GLY A 102 -7.10 -8.25 -1.04
N GLY A 103 -6.13 -7.40 -0.71
CA GLY A 103 -5.98 -6.07 -1.28
C GLY A 103 -5.52 -6.15 -2.73
N GLU A 104 -6.00 -5.26 -3.57
CA GLU A 104 -5.42 -4.99 -4.88
C GLU A 104 -4.54 -3.74 -4.81
N ILE A 105 -3.41 -3.76 -5.49
CA ILE A 105 -2.56 -2.59 -5.66
C ILE A 105 -2.13 -2.46 -7.12
N THR A 106 -2.22 -1.22 -7.61
CA THR A 106 -1.76 -0.85 -8.94
C THR A 106 -0.69 0.24 -8.80
N CYS A 107 0.41 0.14 -9.52
CA CYS A 107 1.46 1.15 -9.51
C CYS A 107 2.03 1.39 -10.92
N ALA A 108 2.36 2.65 -11.23
CA ALA A 108 2.99 3.04 -12.49
C ALA A 108 3.72 4.39 -12.35
N TYR A 109 4.72 4.65 -13.20
CA TYR A 109 5.38 5.97 -13.26
C TYR A 109 4.51 7.06 -13.90
N GLU A 110 3.48 6.68 -14.66
CA GLU A 110 2.51 7.61 -15.26
C GLU A 110 1.13 7.41 -14.62
N GLU A 111 0.60 8.42 -13.95
CA GLU A 111 -0.68 8.35 -13.22
C GLU A 111 -1.86 7.89 -14.10
N LYS A 112 -1.90 8.30 -15.38
CA LYS A 112 -2.94 7.86 -16.33
C LYS A 112 -2.98 6.34 -16.55
N LYS A 113 -1.90 5.61 -16.25
CA LYS A 113 -1.84 4.14 -16.34
C LYS A 113 -2.46 3.44 -15.11
N LEU A 114 -2.91 4.20 -14.11
CA LEU A 114 -3.62 3.67 -12.94
C LEU A 114 -5.13 3.49 -13.13
N GLN A 115 -5.67 3.83 -14.31
CA GLN A 115 -7.10 3.72 -14.58
C GLN A 115 -7.61 2.28 -14.38
N LYS A 116 -8.85 2.15 -13.89
CA LYS A 116 -9.49 0.85 -13.68
C LYS A 116 -9.57 0.13 -15.03
N ILE A 117 -8.91 -1.01 -15.14
CA ILE A 117 -9.33 -2.06 -16.07
C ILE A 117 -10.59 -2.69 -15.48
#